data_AF-B5B505-F1
#
_entry.id   AF-B5B505-F1
#
_cell.length_a   1.000
_cell.length_b   1.000
_cell.length_c   1.000
_cell.angle_alpha   90.00
_cell.angle_beta   90.00
_cell.angle_gamma   90.00
#
_symmetry.space_group_name_H-M   'P 1'
#
loop_
_entity.id
_entity.type
_entity.pdbx_description
1 polymer ?
#
loop_
_entity_poly.entity_id
_entity_poly.type
_entity_poly.pdbx_seq_one_letter_code
_entity_poly.pdbx_strand_id
1 'polypeptide(L)'
;MRSLLACLVVFMVLFSLISVFHGFFWNSQWGFVSGFRSWVSGFECGFMSQGVVENYFSYTYFFLLVFFVIFDLEISLLLNMPFQGLLFKNYPYYVFFLFVLFIGFSVEVNKGYVSWGY
;
A
#
# COMPACT_ATOMS: atom_id res chain seq x y z
N MET A 1 -12.74 -28.87 10.29
CA MET A 1 -12.20 -29.45 9.05
C MET A 1 -12.82 -28.91 7.77
N ARG A 2 -14.16 -28.91 7.59
CA ARG A 2 -14.80 -28.40 6.35
C ARG A 2 -14.50 -26.92 6.04
N SER A 3 -14.53 -26.04 7.04
CA SER A 3 -14.18 -24.62 6.88
C SER A 3 -12.70 -24.42 6.52
N LEU A 4 -11.78 -25.19 7.12
CA LEU A 4 -10.35 -25.14 6.77
C LEU A 4 -10.08 -25.60 5.33
N LEU A 5 -10.77 -26.65 4.88
CA LEU A 5 -10.73 -27.12 3.50
C LEU A 5 -11.27 -26.06 2.52
N ALA A 6 -12.36 -25.38 2.88
CA ALA A 6 -12.89 -24.28 2.07
C ALA A 6 -11.91 -23.11 1.96
N CYS A 7 -11.28 -22.69 3.07
CA CYS A 7 -10.26 -21.64 3.05
C CYS A 7 -9.04 -22.02 2.19
N LEU A 8 -8.57 -23.27 2.27
CA LEU A 8 -7.48 -23.77 1.44
C LEU A 8 -7.84 -23.77 -0.05
N VAL A 9 -9.05 -24.21 -0.41
CA VAL A 9 -9.51 -24.21 -1.81
C VAL A 9 -9.60 -22.78 -2.35
N VAL A 10 -10.16 -21.85 -1.56
CA VAL A 10 -10.22 -20.43 -1.97
C VAL A 10 -8.83 -19.85 -2.17
N PHE A 11 -7.89 -20.11 -1.25
CA PHE A 11 -6.51 -19.63 -1.39
C PHE A 11 -5.82 -20.18 -2.64
N MET A 12 -6.00 -21.47 -2.94
CA MET A 12 -5.43 -22.11 -4.13
C MET A 12 -6.02 -21.56 -5.43
N VAL A 13 -7.32 -21.25 -5.45
CA VAL A 13 -7.98 -20.60 -6.60
C VAL A 13 -7.47 -19.17 -6.80
N LEU A 14 -7.33 -18.39 -5.73
CA LEU A 14 -6.80 -17.03 -5.83
C LEU A 14 -5.35 -17.03 -6.30
N PHE A 15 -4.51 -17.91 -5.74
CA PHE A 15 -3.11 -18.04 -6.14
C PHE A 15 -2.96 -18.43 -7.61
N SER A 16 -3.78 -19.38 -8.10
CA SER A 16 -3.74 -19.78 -9.50
C SER A 16 -4.15 -18.65 -10.43
N LEU A 17 -5.22 -17.91 -10.12
CA LEU A 17 -5.66 -16.75 -10.91
C LEU A 17 -4.58 -15.67 -10.99
N ILE A 18 -3.95 -15.33 -9.86
CA ILE A 18 -2.86 -14.34 -9.81
C ILE A 18 -1.67 -14.83 -10.63
N SER A 19 -1.29 -16.11 -10.50
CA SER A 19 -0.17 -16.69 -11.24
C SER A 19 -0.39 -16.70 -12.75
N VAL A 20 -1.64 -16.88 -13.21
CA VAL A 20 -2.00 -16.82 -14.63
C VAL A 20 -1.93 -15.39 -15.14
N PHE A 21 -2.42 -14.42 -14.37
CA PHE A 21 -2.36 -13.00 -14.73
C PHE A 21 -0.93 -12.47 -14.80
N HIS A 22 -0.08 -12.84 -13.84
CA HIS A 22 1.34 -12.50 -13.85
C HIS A 22 2.18 -13.40 -14.76
N GLY A 23 1.59 -14.48 -15.25
CA GLY A 23 2.21 -15.34 -16.24
C GLY A 23 2.54 -14.51 -17.47
N PHE A 24 3.81 -14.50 -17.84
CA PHE A 24 4.36 -13.79 -19.01
C PHE A 24 3.71 -14.20 -20.35
N PHE A 25 2.75 -15.13 -20.33
CA PHE A 25 1.97 -15.57 -21.47
C PHE A 25 1.19 -14.43 -22.15
N TRP A 26 0.70 -13.44 -21.39
CA TRP A 26 0.06 -12.23 -21.96
C TRP A 26 1.04 -11.17 -22.45
N ASN A 27 2.30 -11.25 -22.03
CA ASN A 27 3.39 -10.42 -22.54
C ASN A 27 4.11 -11.11 -23.71
N SER A 28 3.51 -12.18 -24.25
CA SER A 28 4.08 -12.88 -25.38
C SER A 28 3.96 -12.01 -26.61
N GLN A 29 5.13 -11.59 -27.10
CA GLN A 29 5.37 -10.74 -28.25
C GLN A 29 5.00 -11.45 -29.56
N TRP A 30 3.74 -11.90 -29.70
CA TRP A 30 3.24 -12.56 -30.89
C TRP A 30 3.05 -11.49 -31.97
N GLY A 31 4.15 -11.18 -32.64
CA GLY A 31 4.23 -10.25 -33.77
C GLY A 31 3.56 -10.79 -35.04
N PHE A 32 2.33 -11.27 -34.93
CA PHE A 32 1.58 -11.87 -36.05
C PHE A 32 0.80 -10.82 -36.86
N VAL A 33 0.62 -9.61 -36.31
CA VAL A 33 -0.11 -8.50 -36.97
C VAL A 33 0.69 -7.21 -36.86
N SER A 34 1.13 -6.67 -37.99
CA SER A 34 1.84 -5.39 -38.07
C SER A 34 0.96 -4.26 -37.52
N GLY A 35 1.48 -3.50 -36.54
CA GLY A 35 0.80 -2.33 -35.97
C GLY A 35 0.09 -2.56 -34.64
N PHE A 36 -0.31 -3.79 -34.27
CA PHE A 36 -1.00 -4.02 -32.98
C PHE A 36 -0.15 -3.59 -31.76
N ARG A 37 1.18 -3.70 -31.88
CA ARG A 37 2.14 -3.27 -30.85
C ARG A 37 2.02 -1.78 -30.49
N SER A 38 1.76 -0.89 -31.45
CA SER A 38 1.67 0.56 -31.17
C SER A 38 0.36 0.98 -30.50
N TRP A 39 -0.69 0.16 -30.63
CA TRP A 39 -1.99 0.40 -29.97
C TRP A 39 -2.05 -0.19 -28.56
N VAL A 40 -1.24 -1.21 -28.29
CA VAL A 40 -1.20 -1.92 -26.99
C VAL A 40 -0.02 -1.47 -26.12
N SER A 41 1.01 -0.84 -26.68
CA SER A 41 2.12 -0.27 -25.92
C SER A 41 1.73 1.03 -25.20
N GLY A 42 2.41 1.32 -24.09
CA GLY A 42 2.31 2.62 -23.42
C GLY A 42 2.60 3.79 -24.37
N PHE A 43 1.99 4.95 -24.08
CA PHE A 43 2.21 6.16 -24.86
C PHE A 43 3.61 6.72 -24.60
N GLU A 44 4.52 6.54 -25.57
CA GLU A 44 5.88 7.10 -25.53
C GLU A 44 6.04 8.28 -26.47
N CYS A 45 5.03 9.15 -26.57
CA CYS A 45 5.08 10.36 -27.38
C CYS A 45 5.48 10.13 -28.86
N GLY A 46 5.12 8.97 -29.43
CA GLY A 46 5.40 8.61 -30.82
C GLY A 46 6.75 7.93 -31.08
N PHE A 47 7.57 7.70 -30.04
CA PHE A 47 8.81 6.94 -30.14
C PHE A 47 8.56 5.43 -30.00
N MET A 48 9.50 4.62 -30.53
CA MET A 48 9.47 3.17 -30.33
C MET A 48 9.88 2.85 -28.90
N SER A 49 9.09 2.03 -28.19
CA SER A 49 9.40 1.68 -26.81
C SER A 49 10.76 1.02 -26.63
N GLN A 50 11.67 1.75 -25.99
CA GLN A 50 13.01 1.30 -25.65
C GLN A 50 13.05 0.91 -24.17
N GLY A 51 12.81 -0.36 -23.91
CA GLY A 51 13.17 -0.99 -22.65
C GLY A 51 12.04 -1.16 -21.63
N VAL A 52 12.44 -1.74 -20.50
CA VAL A 52 11.60 -2.07 -19.36
C VAL A 52 11.19 -0.76 -18.67
N VAL A 53 9.91 -0.59 -18.37
CA VAL A 53 9.43 0.52 -17.53
C VAL A 53 9.96 0.26 -16.11
N GLU A 54 11.15 0.76 -15.82
CA GLU A 54 11.67 0.74 -14.46
C GLU A 54 10.86 1.73 -13.62
N ASN A 55 9.99 1.21 -12.77
CA ASN A 55 9.35 1.99 -11.72
C ASN A 55 10.41 2.29 -10.66
N TYR A 56 11.04 3.47 -10.75
CA TYR A 56 11.83 4.03 -9.67
C TYR A 56 10.90 4.46 -8.53
N PHE A 57 10.42 3.48 -7.76
CA PHE A 57 9.69 3.77 -6.54
C PHE A 57 10.63 4.47 -5.57
N SER A 58 10.35 5.75 -5.25
CA SER A 58 11.17 6.50 -4.31
C SER A 58 10.94 6.00 -2.89
N TYR A 59 12.04 5.80 -2.15
CA TYR A 59 12.03 5.35 -0.76
C TYR A 59 11.19 6.24 0.16
N THR A 60 11.03 7.52 -0.16
CA THR A 60 10.20 8.44 0.62
C THR A 60 8.75 7.99 0.68
N TYR A 61 8.20 7.49 -0.43
CA TYR A 61 6.83 6.96 -0.49
C TYR A 61 6.66 5.68 0.31
N PHE A 62 7.70 4.84 0.33
CA PHE A 62 7.69 3.63 1.14
C PHE A 62 7.53 3.95 2.62
N PHE A 63 8.37 4.86 3.13
CA PHE A 63 8.34 5.25 4.54
C PHE A 63 7.03 5.94 4.93
N LEU A 64 6.49 6.79 4.07
CA LEU A 64 5.19 7.42 4.28
C LEU A 64 4.08 6.38 4.44
N LEU A 65 4.07 5.33 3.61
CA LEU A 65 3.06 4.26 3.69
C LEU A 65 3.18 3.47 5.00
N VAL A 66 4.40 3.17 5.44
CA VAL A 66 4.63 2.48 6.71
C VAL A 66 4.16 3.33 7.90
N PHE A 67 4.51 4.63 7.95
CA PHE A 67 4.06 5.52 9.02
C PHE A 67 2.54 5.73 9.01
N PHE A 68 1.92 5.81 7.82
CA PHE A 68 0.47 5.88 7.69
C PHE A 68 -0.23 4.68 8.35
N VAL A 69 0.25 3.46 8.11
CA VAL A 69 -0.33 2.24 8.72
C VAL A 69 -0.17 2.24 10.24
N ILE A 70 0.96 2.71 10.76
CA ILE A 70 1.19 2.80 12.21
C ILE A 70 0.24 3.82 12.83
N PHE A 71 0.11 5.01 12.23
CA PHE A 71 -0.77 6.06 12.72
C PHE A 71 -2.26 5.65 12.70
N ASP A 72 -2.69 4.89 11.68
CA ASP A 72 -4.07 4.35 11.60
C ASP A 72 -4.36 3.34 12.73
N LEU A 73 -3.38 2.52 13.10
CA LEU A 73 -3.47 1.63 14.25
C LEU A 73 -3.59 2.44 15.55
N GLU A 74 -2.77 3.48 15.73
CA GLU A 74 -2.79 4.33 16.92
C GLU A 74 -4.12 5.08 17.08
N ILE A 75 -4.72 5.57 15.99
CA ILE A 75 -6.07 6.16 16.00
C ILE A 75 -7.13 5.10 16.34
N SER A 76 -7.01 3.90 15.79
CA SER A 76 -7.94 2.80 16.08
C SER A 76 -7.98 2.46 17.58
N LEU A 77 -6.84 2.56 18.27
CA LEU A 77 -6.75 2.41 19.74
C LEU A 77 -7.45 3.54 20.50
N LEU A 78 -7.45 4.76 19.97
CA LEU A 78 -8.14 5.93 20.54
C LEU A 78 -9.67 5.91 20.32
N LEU A 79 -10.18 5.11 19.39
CA LEU A 79 -11.61 5.06 19.05
C LEU A 79 -12.51 4.74 20.25
N ASN A 80 -11.99 4.00 21.24
CA ASN A 80 -12.74 3.65 22.45
C ASN A 80 -12.80 4.78 23.49
N MET A 81 -11.97 5.82 23.37
CA MET A 81 -11.93 6.96 24.30
C MET A 81 -13.27 7.70 24.43
N PRO A 82 -13.98 8.12 23.36
CA PRO A 82 -15.25 8.86 23.49
C PRO A 82 -16.38 8.03 24.14
N PHE A 83 -16.30 6.70 24.06
CA PHE A 83 -17.27 5.81 24.70
C PHE A 83 -17.03 5.67 26.21
N GLN A 84 -15.84 6.01 26.69
CA GLN A 84 -15.49 6.00 28.12
C GLN A 84 -15.61 7.43 28.66
N GLY A 85 -16.57 7.67 29.56
CA GLY A 85 -16.81 9.01 30.10
C GLY A 85 -15.60 9.64 30.81
N LEU A 86 -15.63 10.97 31.00
CA LEU A 86 -14.53 11.78 31.56
C LEU A 86 -14.01 11.34 32.94
N LEU A 87 -14.82 10.64 33.74
CA LEU A 87 -14.48 10.19 35.10
C LEU A 87 -13.88 8.78 35.14
N PHE A 88 -13.50 8.21 34.00
CA PHE A 88 -12.92 6.87 33.95
C PHE A 88 -11.48 6.87 34.48
N LYS A 89 -11.14 5.84 35.28
CA LYS A 89 -9.79 5.66 35.86
C LYS A 89 -8.67 5.62 34.80
N ASN A 90 -9.00 5.31 33.55
CA ASN A 90 -8.05 5.18 32.45
C ASN A 90 -7.76 6.48 31.69
N TYR A 91 -8.48 7.57 31.97
CA TYR A 91 -8.28 8.88 31.34
C TYR A 91 -6.81 9.35 31.29
N PRO A 92 -6.00 9.29 32.37
CA PRO A 92 -4.62 9.74 32.31
C PRO A 92 -3.75 8.93 31.32
N TYR A 93 -4.06 7.65 31.08
CA TYR A 93 -3.33 6.85 30.10
C TYR A 93 -3.64 7.28 28.67
N TYR A 94 -4.89 7.65 28.37
CA TYR A 94 -5.25 8.21 27.06
C TYR A 94 -4.57 9.55 26.79
N VAL A 95 -4.50 10.43 27.80
CA VAL A 95 -3.78 11.71 27.68
C VAL A 95 -2.28 11.50 27.49
N PHE A 96 -1.68 10.57 28.24
CA PHE A 96 -0.28 10.19 28.05
C PHE A 96 -0.02 9.62 26.65
N PHE A 97 -0.92 8.77 26.15
CA PHE A 97 -0.82 8.21 24.80
C PHE A 97 -0.93 9.29 23.71
N LEU A 98 -1.85 10.25 23.85
CA LEU A 98 -1.95 11.41 22.95
C LEU A 98 -0.67 12.27 22.95
N PHE A 99 -0.01 12.40 24.11
CA PHE A 99 1.25 13.12 24.20
C PHE A 99 2.38 12.41 23.43
N VAL A 100 2.46 11.07 23.53
CA VAL A 100 3.43 10.27 22.76
C VAL A 100 3.16 10.40 21.26
N LEU A 101 1.89 10.30 20.84
CA LEU A 101 1.46 10.53 19.46
C LEU A 101 1.91 11.89 18.91
N PHE A 102 1.70 12.95 19.70
CA PHE A 102 2.11 14.29 19.32
C PHE A 102 3.64 14.41 19.11
N ILE A 103 4.44 13.80 19.98
CA ILE A 103 5.90 13.77 19.83
C ILE A 103 6.30 12.98 18.59
N GLY A 104 5.71 11.80 18.36
CA GLY A 104 5.99 10.96 17.20
C GLY A 104 5.74 11.70 15.88
N PHE A 105 4.58 12.33 15.77
CA PHE A 105 4.21 13.15 14.61
C PHE A 105 5.15 14.34 14.42
N SER A 106 5.54 15.04 15.50
CA SER A 106 6.47 16.16 15.41
C SER A 106 7.85 15.73 14.88
N VAL A 107 8.35 14.56 15.31
CA VAL A 107 9.62 13.99 14.80
C VAL A 107 9.50 13.63 13.32
N GLU A 108 8.37 13.09 12.88
CA GLU A 108 8.11 12.74 11.48
C GLU A 108 8.15 13.98 10.57
N VAL A 109 7.46 15.04 10.98
CA VAL A 109 7.44 16.33 10.25
C VAL A 109 8.84 16.95 10.19
N ASN A 110 9.57 16.97 11.30
CA ASN A 110 10.92 17.52 11.35
C ASN A 110 11.93 16.75 10.48
N LYS A 111 11.74 15.44 10.30
CA LYS A 111 12.59 14.62 9.41
C LYS A 111 12.26 14.80 7.93
N GLY A 112 11.19 15.53 7.60
CA GLY A 112 10.83 15.83 6.21
C GLY A 112 10.23 14.65 5.45
N TYR A 113 9.79 13.58 6.13
CA TYR A 113 9.07 12.47 5.47
C TYR A 113 7.73 12.93 4.86
N VAL A 114 7.17 14.03 5.37
CA VAL A 114 5.95 14.67 4.87
C VAL A 114 6.27 15.74 3.80
N SER A 115 7.55 16.06 3.56
CA SER A 115 7.93 17.04 2.55
C SER A 115 7.86 16.43 1.15
N TRP A 116 6.97 16.96 0.33
CA TRP A 116 6.89 16.63 -1.08
C TRP A 116 7.78 17.59 -1.83
N GLY A 117 9.05 17.19 -2.02
CA GLY A 117 9.94 17.86 -2.96
C GLY A 117 9.57 17.44 -4.38
N TYR A 118 9.36 18.42 -5.25
CA TYR A 118 9.38 18.23 -6.70
C TYR A 118 10.78 17.83 -7.17
#